data_AF-A0A517LQ25-F1
#
_entry.id   AF-A0A517LQ25-F1
#
_cell.length_a   1.000
_cell.length_b   1.000
_cell.length_c   1.000
_cell.angle_alpha   90.00
_cell.angle_beta   90.00
_cell.angle_gamma   90.00
#
_symmetry.space_group_name_H-M   'P 1'
#
loop_
_entity.id
_entity.type
_entity.pdbx_description
1 polymer ?
#
loop_
_entity_poly.entity_id
_entity_poly.type
_entity_poly.pdbx_seq_one_letter_code
_entity_poly.pdbx_strand_id
1 'polypeptide(L)'
;MHHYTKRTASSLMDDKEMKRHWEGVIPEEALKHPFLMEGLLAMSALHLTSMRPKERITWTPLAFKHQHIALSHFRSIIPDINEENCHALLALSILISVTSMAFTSFGTNLGPDESIPVRDIIEPFMLIRGYGEIVGAAVQWLFIDPLRSVLVGHGVNVCEALPPIPVAERFSQLCQMVTNLCQDGKFREVLTEAIETLQYVYTELIFSAGTELNKNPGIAWKWPYMCSQEYSNLLRKSHGGALIIFAHFALLSKTWDGIWFLHGWAPRVINGIYAAVEPCWKEWLEWPRQQIRDNYPILRLPEKPHEEVVVEIDSQECSPEFEQTPLAVDIIDERGKFVLKFPWREEMMPMSQALQRFYAEL
;
A
#
# COMPACT_ATOMS: atom_id res chain seq x y z
N MET A 1 -26.47 -5.37 -5.10
CA MET A 1 -26.52 -5.74 -3.67
C MET A 1 -26.41 -7.22 -3.37
N HIS A 2 -27.26 -8.11 -3.90
CA HIS A 2 -27.12 -9.56 -3.62
C HIS A 2 -25.72 -10.11 -3.95
N HIS A 3 -25.15 -9.75 -5.10
CA HIS A 3 -23.78 -10.14 -5.45
C HIS A 3 -22.72 -9.50 -4.55
N TYR A 4 -22.98 -8.29 -4.04
CA TYR A 4 -22.08 -7.62 -3.11
C TYR A 4 -21.94 -8.43 -1.82
N THR A 5 -23.07 -8.68 -1.15
CA THR A 5 -23.11 -9.36 0.15
C THR A 5 -22.71 -10.83 0.08
N LYS A 6 -22.95 -11.50 -1.05
CA LYS A 6 -22.60 -12.93 -1.20
C LYS A 6 -21.17 -13.20 -1.66
N ARG A 7 -20.53 -12.27 -2.37
CA ARG A 7 -19.24 -12.54 -3.04
C ARG A 7 -18.28 -11.36 -3.07
N THR A 8 -18.77 -10.14 -3.26
CA THR A 8 -17.87 -8.99 -3.46
C THR A 8 -17.19 -8.60 -2.17
N ALA A 9 -17.94 -8.41 -1.08
CA ALA A 9 -17.39 -8.01 0.22
C ALA A 9 -16.25 -8.92 0.68
N SER A 10 -16.45 -10.24 0.64
CA SER A 10 -15.48 -11.25 1.05
C SER A 10 -14.23 -11.33 0.17
N SER A 11 -14.26 -10.71 -1.02
CA SER A 11 -13.18 -10.73 -2.02
C SER A 11 -12.33 -9.47 -2.00
N LEU A 12 -12.72 -8.44 -1.22
CA LEU A 12 -12.01 -7.17 -1.21
C LEU A 12 -10.69 -7.30 -0.48
N MET A 13 -10.68 -7.92 0.71
CA MET A 13 -9.47 -8.05 1.53
C MET A 13 -9.48 -9.36 2.32
N ASP A 14 -8.27 -9.87 2.55
CA ASP A 14 -8.05 -11.10 3.33
C ASP A 14 -7.87 -10.84 4.82
N ASP A 15 -7.59 -9.58 5.20
CA ASP A 15 -7.53 -9.17 6.60
C ASP A 15 -8.90 -9.35 7.29
N LYS A 16 -8.89 -10.05 8.43
CA LYS A 16 -10.12 -10.46 9.14
C LYS A 16 -10.92 -9.27 9.66
N GLU A 17 -10.21 -8.28 10.21
CA GLU A 17 -10.86 -7.13 10.81
C GLU A 17 -11.54 -6.29 9.74
N MET A 18 -10.82 -5.98 8.67
CA MET A 18 -11.37 -5.23 7.57
C MET A 18 -12.51 -5.99 6.87
N LYS A 19 -12.39 -7.31 6.72
CA LYS A 19 -13.45 -8.15 6.15
C LYS A 19 -14.77 -8.01 6.93
N ARG A 20 -14.72 -7.96 8.26
CA ARG A 20 -15.91 -7.70 9.11
C ARG A 20 -16.59 -6.38 8.77
N HIS A 21 -15.82 -5.31 8.52
CA HIS A 21 -16.35 -4.02 8.15
C HIS A 21 -17.04 -4.06 6.77
N TRP A 22 -16.38 -4.65 5.77
CA TRP A 22 -16.89 -4.72 4.40
C TRP A 22 -18.08 -5.66 4.22
N GLU A 23 -18.20 -6.71 5.04
CA GLU A 23 -19.29 -7.69 5.00
C GLU A 23 -20.51 -7.29 5.84
N GLY A 24 -20.33 -6.53 6.92
CA GLY A 24 -21.40 -6.15 7.86
C GLY A 24 -21.64 -4.65 7.97
N VAL A 25 -20.71 -3.93 8.60
CA VAL A 25 -20.86 -2.52 8.99
C VAL A 25 -21.18 -1.62 7.80
N ILE A 26 -20.37 -1.72 6.73
CA ILE A 26 -20.48 -0.82 5.57
C ILE A 26 -21.80 -1.05 4.80
N PRO A 27 -22.25 -2.30 4.55
CA PRO A 27 -23.58 -2.55 4.00
C PRO A 27 -24.73 -1.98 4.82
N GLU A 28 -24.68 -2.08 6.15
CA GLU A 28 -25.71 -1.49 7.02
C GLU A 28 -25.71 0.03 6.92
N GLU A 29 -24.53 0.64 6.90
CA GLU A 29 -24.37 2.08 6.73
C GLU A 29 -24.88 2.55 5.36
N ALA A 30 -24.66 1.76 4.31
CA ALA A 30 -25.15 2.05 2.96
C ALA A 30 -26.68 2.08 2.86
N LEU A 31 -27.42 1.41 3.76
CA LEU A 31 -28.88 1.50 3.81
C LEU A 31 -29.37 2.88 4.27
N LYS A 32 -28.57 3.59 5.07
CA LYS A 32 -28.85 4.95 5.54
C LYS A 32 -28.39 6.01 4.54
N HIS A 33 -27.32 5.72 3.78
CA HIS A 33 -26.65 6.67 2.90
C HIS A 33 -26.68 6.22 1.42
N PRO A 34 -27.60 6.77 0.60
CA PRO A 34 -27.74 6.38 -0.81
C PRO A 34 -26.45 6.51 -1.63
N PHE A 35 -25.59 7.49 -1.34
CA PHE A 35 -24.31 7.65 -2.04
C PHE A 35 -23.36 6.46 -1.81
N LEU A 36 -23.36 5.89 -0.60
CA LEU A 36 -22.52 4.74 -0.27
C LEU A 36 -23.07 3.48 -0.95
N MET A 37 -24.39 3.33 -0.99
CA MET A 37 -25.06 2.27 -1.75
C MET A 37 -24.63 2.26 -3.22
N GLU A 38 -24.59 3.42 -3.87
CA GLU A 38 -24.11 3.55 -5.25
C GLU A 38 -22.64 3.08 -5.39
N GLY A 39 -21.77 3.42 -4.44
CA GLY A 39 -20.39 2.89 -4.41
C GLY A 39 -20.32 1.36 -4.30
N LEU A 40 -21.14 0.75 -3.42
CA LEU A 40 -21.21 -0.71 -3.30
C LEU A 40 -21.71 -1.38 -4.59
N LEU A 41 -22.68 -0.76 -5.27
CA LEU A 41 -23.22 -1.24 -6.53
C LEU A 41 -22.19 -1.14 -7.67
N ALA A 42 -21.43 -0.04 -7.73
CA ALA A 42 -20.34 0.14 -8.68
C ALA A 42 -19.30 -0.97 -8.54
N MET A 43 -18.82 -1.19 -7.31
CA MET A 43 -17.87 -2.26 -6.99
C MET A 43 -18.42 -3.65 -7.31
N SER A 44 -19.70 -3.89 -7.01
CA SER A 44 -20.35 -5.17 -7.30
C SER A 44 -20.44 -5.45 -8.81
N ALA A 45 -20.79 -4.45 -9.62
CA ALA A 45 -20.82 -4.58 -11.08
C ALA A 45 -19.42 -4.79 -11.67
N LEU A 46 -18.39 -4.16 -11.10
CA LEU A 46 -17.02 -4.32 -11.56
C LEU A 46 -16.45 -5.70 -11.18
N HIS A 47 -16.81 -6.23 -10.01
CA HIS A 47 -16.50 -7.60 -9.65
C HIS A 47 -17.21 -8.63 -10.55
N LEU A 48 -18.45 -8.36 -10.98
CA LEU A 48 -19.10 -9.19 -12.01
C LEU A 48 -18.34 -9.12 -13.35
N THR A 49 -17.78 -7.96 -13.70
CA THR A 49 -16.96 -7.81 -14.91
C THR A 49 -15.71 -8.69 -14.87
N SER A 50 -15.02 -8.76 -13.73
CA SER A 50 -13.83 -9.62 -13.58
C SER A 50 -14.19 -11.11 -13.59
N MET A 51 -15.30 -11.47 -12.95
CA MET A 51 -15.78 -12.86 -12.86
C MET A 51 -16.44 -13.37 -14.15
N ARG A 52 -17.00 -12.47 -14.97
CA ARG A 52 -17.74 -12.80 -16.20
C ARG A 52 -17.29 -11.93 -17.38
N PRO A 53 -16.08 -12.15 -17.92
CA PRO A 53 -15.54 -11.31 -18.99
C PRO A 53 -16.42 -11.23 -20.25
N LYS A 54 -17.20 -12.29 -20.54
CA LYS A 54 -18.15 -12.32 -21.67
C LYS A 54 -19.31 -11.34 -21.53
N GLU A 55 -19.64 -10.94 -20.30
CA GLU A 55 -20.72 -10.01 -19.98
C GLU A 55 -20.19 -8.60 -19.68
N ARG A 56 -18.90 -8.32 -19.98
CA ARG A 56 -18.26 -7.02 -19.72
C ARG A 56 -19.06 -5.84 -20.28
N ILE A 57 -19.60 -5.98 -21.50
CA ILE A 57 -20.40 -4.95 -22.16
C ILE A 57 -21.68 -4.57 -21.37
N THR A 58 -22.16 -5.48 -20.52
CA THR A 58 -23.32 -5.24 -19.65
C THR A 58 -22.89 -4.60 -18.33
N TRP A 59 -21.87 -5.16 -17.68
CA TRP A 59 -21.53 -4.80 -16.30
C TRP A 59 -20.61 -3.58 -16.18
N THR A 60 -19.71 -3.36 -17.13
CA THR A 60 -18.79 -2.21 -17.10
C THR A 60 -19.53 -0.86 -17.18
N PRO A 61 -20.48 -0.64 -18.12
CA PRO A 61 -21.25 0.61 -18.15
C PRO A 61 -22.07 0.83 -16.86
N LEU A 62 -22.58 -0.25 -16.28
CA LEU A 62 -23.33 -0.17 -15.01
C LEU A 62 -22.42 0.23 -13.85
N ALA A 63 -21.21 -0.32 -13.78
CA ALA A 63 -20.21 0.08 -12.80
C ALA A 63 -19.87 1.59 -12.94
N PHE A 64 -19.62 2.06 -14.17
CA PHE A 64 -19.35 3.47 -14.43
C PHE A 64 -20.53 4.38 -14.02
N LYS A 65 -21.76 3.98 -14.34
CA LYS A 65 -22.96 4.72 -13.98
C LYS A 65 -23.06 4.91 -12.46
N HIS A 66 -22.98 3.83 -11.69
CA HIS A 66 -23.07 3.87 -10.23
C HIS A 66 -21.91 4.67 -9.62
N GLN A 67 -20.68 4.47 -10.12
CA GLN A 67 -19.50 5.23 -9.68
C GLN A 67 -19.69 6.74 -9.90
N HIS A 68 -20.23 7.12 -11.06
CA HIS A 68 -20.50 8.53 -11.39
C HIS A 68 -21.54 9.16 -10.47
N ILE A 69 -22.63 8.45 -10.18
CA ILE A 69 -23.67 8.92 -9.24
C ILE A 69 -23.07 9.07 -7.84
N ALA A 70 -22.34 8.06 -7.37
CA ALA A 70 -21.67 8.09 -6.07
C ALA A 70 -20.72 9.29 -5.94
N LEU A 71 -19.87 9.53 -6.95
CA LEU A 71 -18.97 10.67 -7.01
C LEU A 71 -19.70 12.02 -7.03
N SER A 72 -20.82 12.11 -7.74
CA SER A 72 -21.63 13.34 -7.79
C SER A 72 -22.18 13.68 -6.40
N HIS A 73 -22.78 12.71 -5.71
CA HIS A 73 -23.28 12.91 -4.35
C HIS A 73 -22.15 13.21 -3.37
N PHE A 74 -21.06 12.46 -3.45
CA PHE A 74 -19.88 12.65 -2.61
C PHE A 74 -19.37 14.10 -2.68
N ARG A 75 -19.20 14.66 -3.88
CA ARG A 75 -18.77 16.05 -4.07
C ARG A 75 -19.75 17.08 -3.49
N SER A 76 -21.04 16.79 -3.49
CA SER A 76 -22.06 17.68 -2.92
C SER A 76 -22.10 17.67 -1.39
N ILE A 77 -21.64 16.58 -0.75
CA ILE A 77 -21.70 16.38 0.70
C ILE A 77 -20.40 16.81 1.39
N ILE A 78 -19.25 16.74 0.71
CA ILE A 78 -17.93 17.16 1.25
C ILE A 78 -17.95 18.53 1.98
N PRO A 79 -18.67 19.56 1.53
CA PRO A 79 -18.70 20.83 2.24
C PRO A 79 -19.36 20.79 3.63
N ASP A 80 -20.14 19.75 3.94
CA ASP A 80 -20.94 19.62 5.17
C ASP A 80 -20.71 18.24 5.83
N ILE A 81 -19.45 17.97 6.19
CA ILE A 81 -19.08 16.74 6.90
C ILE A 81 -19.52 16.85 8.37
N ASN A 82 -20.21 15.83 8.86
CA ASN A 82 -20.73 15.75 10.23
C ASN A 82 -20.64 14.33 10.81
N GLU A 83 -21.02 14.16 12.08
CA GLU A 83 -21.00 12.88 12.80
C GLU A 83 -21.83 11.78 12.11
N GLU A 84 -22.93 12.14 11.46
CA GLU A 84 -23.84 11.18 10.83
C GLU A 84 -23.31 10.67 9.48
N ASN A 85 -22.50 11.46 8.77
CA ASN A 85 -22.08 11.13 7.41
C ASN A 85 -20.60 10.75 7.27
N CYS A 86 -19.75 11.04 8.27
CA CYS A 86 -18.30 10.91 8.13
C CYS A 86 -17.84 9.48 7.86
N HIS A 87 -18.43 8.48 8.53
CA HIS A 87 -18.07 7.07 8.34
C HIS A 87 -18.50 6.58 6.95
N ALA A 88 -19.69 6.97 6.49
CA ALA A 88 -20.16 6.63 5.16
C ALA A 88 -19.31 7.29 4.06
N LEU A 89 -18.87 8.54 4.26
CA LEU A 89 -17.97 9.25 3.35
C LEU A 89 -16.59 8.60 3.32
N LEU A 90 -16.04 8.19 4.46
CA LEU A 90 -14.78 7.45 4.52
C LEU A 90 -14.88 6.14 3.74
N ALA A 91 -15.92 5.33 4.02
CA ALA A 91 -16.15 4.08 3.32
C ALA A 91 -16.31 4.27 1.80
N LEU A 92 -17.07 5.29 1.38
CA LEU A 92 -17.23 5.60 -0.03
C LEU A 92 -15.90 6.03 -0.67
N SER A 93 -15.08 6.83 0.02
CA SER A 93 -13.78 7.28 -0.50
C SER A 93 -12.85 6.09 -0.81
N ILE A 94 -12.83 5.10 0.09
CA ILE A 94 -12.06 3.87 -0.11
C ILE A 94 -12.63 3.08 -1.28
N LEU A 95 -13.96 2.90 -1.35
CA LEU A 95 -14.60 2.22 -2.48
C LEU A 95 -14.29 2.89 -3.81
N ILE A 96 -14.37 4.21 -3.90
CA ILE A 96 -14.09 4.95 -5.14
C ILE A 96 -12.64 4.70 -5.58
N SER A 97 -11.69 4.74 -4.64
CA SER A 97 -10.28 4.48 -4.90
C SER A 97 -10.04 3.06 -5.42
N VAL A 98 -10.61 2.05 -4.75
CA VAL A 98 -10.54 0.64 -5.16
C VAL A 98 -11.24 0.41 -6.50
N THR A 99 -12.37 1.08 -6.74
CA THR A 99 -13.09 0.98 -8.03
C THR A 99 -12.24 1.56 -9.16
N SER A 100 -11.55 2.69 -8.95
CA SER A 100 -10.65 3.29 -9.94
C SER A 100 -9.49 2.33 -10.28
N MET A 101 -8.89 1.66 -9.29
CA MET A 101 -7.90 0.60 -9.55
C MET A 101 -8.47 -0.56 -10.36
N ALA A 102 -9.66 -1.04 -9.98
CA ALA A 102 -10.34 -2.12 -10.68
C ALA A 102 -10.73 -1.73 -12.13
N PHE A 103 -11.06 -0.47 -12.41
CA PHE A 103 -11.32 0.00 -13.76
C PHE A 103 -10.06 -0.04 -14.62
N THR A 104 -8.92 0.35 -14.07
CA THR A 104 -7.62 0.20 -14.74
C THR A 104 -7.31 -1.26 -15.04
N SER A 105 -7.68 -2.19 -14.15
CA SER A 105 -7.44 -3.63 -14.31
C SER A 105 -8.42 -4.33 -15.27
N PHE A 106 -9.72 -4.01 -15.24
CA PHE A 106 -10.77 -4.74 -15.97
C PHE A 106 -11.73 -3.88 -16.79
N GLY A 107 -11.82 -2.60 -16.49
CA GLY A 107 -12.73 -1.66 -17.15
C GLY A 107 -12.25 -1.19 -18.51
N THR A 108 -10.96 -1.33 -18.79
CA THR A 108 -10.37 -0.94 -20.07
C THR A 108 -10.39 -2.13 -21.05
N ASN A 109 -10.77 -1.85 -22.30
CA ASN A 109 -10.67 -2.78 -23.42
C ASN A 109 -9.65 -2.25 -24.42
N LEU A 110 -8.39 -2.17 -23.98
CA LEU A 110 -7.31 -1.64 -24.80
C LEU A 110 -6.97 -2.61 -25.92
N GLY A 111 -6.78 -2.06 -27.11
CA GLY A 111 -6.12 -2.77 -28.20
C GLY A 111 -4.64 -3.08 -27.89
N PRO A 112 -3.97 -3.91 -28.71
CA PRO A 112 -2.57 -4.29 -28.51
C PRO A 112 -1.59 -3.12 -28.38
N ASP A 113 -1.88 -2.01 -29.06
CA ASP A 113 -1.03 -0.80 -29.12
C ASP A 113 -1.55 0.36 -28.27
N GLU A 114 -2.64 0.16 -27.51
CA GLU A 114 -3.24 1.21 -26.70
C GLU A 114 -2.73 1.16 -25.25
N SER A 115 -2.25 2.30 -24.76
CA SER A 115 -1.85 2.47 -23.37
C SER A 115 -2.91 3.23 -22.58
N ILE A 116 -3.03 2.94 -21.28
CA ILE A 116 -3.89 3.71 -20.38
C ILE A 116 -3.35 5.14 -20.29
N PRO A 117 -4.20 6.18 -20.44
CA PRO A 117 -3.79 7.56 -20.25
C PRO A 117 -3.20 7.80 -18.86
N VAL A 118 -2.16 8.63 -18.76
CA VAL A 118 -1.50 8.96 -17.48
C VAL A 118 -2.49 9.46 -16.43
N ARG A 119 -3.48 10.27 -16.85
CA ARG A 119 -4.52 10.79 -15.96
C ARG A 119 -5.26 9.67 -15.23
N ASP A 120 -5.63 8.61 -15.95
CA ASP A 120 -6.41 7.51 -15.40
C ASP A 120 -5.51 6.57 -14.57
N ILE A 121 -4.21 6.50 -14.90
CA ILE A 121 -3.19 5.78 -14.12
C ILE A 121 -2.98 6.39 -12.73
N ILE A 122 -2.91 7.74 -12.66
CA ILE A 122 -2.65 8.46 -11.40
C ILE A 122 -3.94 8.74 -10.62
N GLU A 123 -5.12 8.51 -11.21
CA GLU A 123 -6.41 8.78 -10.56
C GLU A 123 -6.57 8.06 -9.21
N PRO A 124 -6.29 6.75 -9.07
CA PRO A 124 -6.37 6.08 -7.77
C PRO A 124 -5.55 6.78 -6.69
N PHE A 125 -4.34 7.24 -7.02
CA PHE A 125 -3.48 7.98 -6.09
C PHE A 125 -4.10 9.30 -5.65
N MET A 126 -4.69 10.04 -6.60
CA MET A 126 -5.34 11.33 -6.31
C MET A 126 -6.60 11.15 -5.47
N LEU A 127 -7.37 10.10 -5.72
CA LEU A 127 -8.59 9.76 -4.99
C LEU A 127 -8.29 9.32 -3.57
N ILE A 128 -7.27 8.48 -3.39
CA ILE A 128 -6.73 8.11 -2.08
C ILE A 128 -6.40 9.41 -1.36
N ARG A 129 -5.43 10.20 -1.85
CA ARG A 129 -5.00 11.44 -1.19
C ARG A 129 -6.17 12.35 -0.74
N GLY A 130 -7.22 12.46 -1.56
CA GLY A 130 -8.43 13.24 -1.23
C GLY A 130 -9.17 12.78 0.03
N TYR A 131 -9.12 11.50 0.43
CA TYR A 131 -9.75 11.08 1.70
C TYR A 131 -9.06 11.70 2.92
N GLY A 132 -7.79 12.09 2.82
CA GLY A 132 -7.04 12.67 3.93
C GLY A 132 -7.66 13.98 4.41
N GLU A 133 -8.28 14.73 3.49
CA GLU A 133 -9.04 15.94 3.81
C GLU A 133 -10.29 15.61 4.64
N ILE A 134 -10.96 14.50 4.32
CA ILE A 134 -12.12 14.00 5.08
C ILE A 134 -11.70 13.54 6.47
N VAL A 135 -10.60 12.79 6.56
CA VAL A 135 -10.05 12.34 7.84
C VAL A 135 -9.67 13.54 8.71
N GLY A 136 -9.04 14.56 8.13
CA GLY A 136 -8.72 15.80 8.84
C GLY A 136 -9.97 16.55 9.33
N ALA A 137 -10.99 16.68 8.49
CA ALA A 137 -12.23 17.39 8.82
C ALA A 137 -13.09 16.65 9.86
N ALA A 138 -13.02 15.33 9.92
CA ALA A 138 -13.86 14.49 10.77
C ALA A 138 -13.07 13.69 11.83
N VAL A 139 -11.84 14.08 12.13
CA VAL A 139 -10.94 13.35 13.05
C VAL A 139 -11.61 13.04 14.40
N GLN A 140 -12.41 13.97 14.92
CA GLN A 140 -13.11 13.82 16.20
C GLN A 140 -14.19 12.73 16.21
N TRP A 141 -14.78 12.40 15.05
CA TRP A 141 -15.83 11.38 14.92
C TRP A 141 -15.28 10.06 14.38
N LEU A 142 -14.34 10.11 13.43
CA LEU A 142 -13.82 8.92 12.76
C LEU A 142 -12.99 8.01 13.67
N PHE A 143 -12.48 8.54 14.78
CA PHE A 143 -11.78 7.76 15.80
C PHE A 143 -12.74 7.16 16.85
N ILE A 144 -14.03 7.39 16.70
CA ILE A 144 -15.11 6.69 17.41
C ILE A 144 -15.61 5.57 16.48
N ASP A 145 -16.06 4.46 17.04
CA ASP A 145 -16.65 3.34 16.27
C ASP A 145 -17.71 3.87 15.27
N PRO A 146 -17.87 3.25 14.08
CA PRO A 146 -17.55 1.84 13.81
C PRO A 146 -16.40 1.59 12.83
N LEU A 147 -15.72 2.62 12.28
CA LEU A 147 -14.65 2.44 11.28
C LEU A 147 -13.26 2.86 11.78
N ARG A 148 -13.07 3.01 13.09
CA ARG A 148 -11.80 3.45 13.68
C ARG A 148 -10.60 2.60 13.20
N SER A 149 -10.72 1.28 13.19
CA SER A 149 -9.63 0.41 12.76
C SER A 149 -9.37 0.41 11.26
N VAL A 150 -10.27 0.99 10.46
CA VAL A 150 -9.98 1.29 9.05
C VAL A 150 -8.97 2.44 8.94
N LEU A 151 -8.76 3.24 9.99
CA LEU A 151 -7.76 4.32 10.00
C LEU A 151 -6.48 3.96 10.75
N VAL A 152 -6.57 3.07 11.73
CA VAL A 152 -5.46 2.74 12.63
C VAL A 152 -4.87 1.38 12.26
N GLY A 153 -3.55 1.22 12.40
CA GLY A 153 -2.91 -0.10 12.33
C GLY A 153 -2.48 -0.56 10.95
N HIS A 154 -2.40 0.34 9.96
CA HIS A 154 -1.85 0.04 8.62
C HIS A 154 -0.32 0.00 8.58
N GLY A 155 0.34 -0.27 9.71
CA GLY A 155 1.79 -0.27 9.70
C GLY A 155 2.55 -0.71 10.92
N VAL A 156 3.84 -0.97 10.70
CA VAL A 156 4.86 -1.13 11.75
C VAL A 156 5.66 0.17 11.83
N ASN A 157 5.92 0.67 13.02
CA ASN A 157 6.83 1.80 13.14
C ASN A 157 8.26 1.33 12.88
N VAL A 158 8.80 1.69 11.72
CA VAL A 158 10.18 1.39 11.30
C VAL A 158 11.05 2.64 11.24
N CYS A 159 10.67 3.72 11.93
CA CYS A 159 11.38 5.01 11.85
C CYS A 159 12.86 4.94 12.25
N GLU A 160 13.24 3.97 13.08
CA GLU A 160 14.63 3.75 13.52
C GLU A 160 15.29 2.55 12.83
N ALA A 161 14.56 1.81 11.99
CA ALA A 161 15.08 0.65 11.29
C ALA A 161 15.77 1.06 9.99
N LEU A 162 16.92 0.45 9.71
CA LEU A 162 17.59 0.64 8.43
C LEU A 162 16.83 -0.11 7.32
N PRO A 163 16.68 0.50 6.12
CA PRO A 163 16.12 -0.20 4.98
C PRO A 163 17.00 -1.41 4.62
N PRO A 164 16.41 -2.55 4.20
CA PRO A 164 17.17 -3.67 3.66
C PRO A 164 18.08 -3.23 2.51
N ILE A 165 19.29 -3.80 2.41
CA ILE A 165 20.32 -3.37 1.44
C ILE A 165 19.78 -3.24 0.01
N PRO A 166 19.03 -4.21 -0.56
CA PRO A 166 18.52 -4.09 -1.93
C PRO A 166 17.56 -2.89 -2.12
N VAL A 167 16.78 -2.56 -1.08
CA VAL A 167 15.91 -1.37 -1.06
C VAL A 167 16.76 -0.11 -0.93
N ALA A 168 17.71 -0.09 0.00
CA ALA A 168 18.61 1.03 0.21
C ALA A 168 19.36 1.42 -1.09
N GLU A 169 19.95 0.44 -1.76
CA GLU A 169 20.67 0.62 -3.02
C GLU A 169 19.77 1.16 -4.11
N ARG A 170 18.58 0.56 -4.31
CA ARG A 170 17.69 0.99 -5.39
C ARG A 170 17.19 2.42 -5.18
N PHE A 171 16.83 2.78 -3.95
CA PHE A 171 16.32 4.11 -3.66
C PHE A 171 17.45 5.17 -3.68
N SER A 172 18.68 4.79 -3.33
CA SER A 172 19.86 5.65 -3.57
C SER A 172 20.05 5.97 -5.06
N GLN A 173 19.89 4.98 -5.94
CA GLN A 173 19.93 5.20 -7.40
C GLN A 173 18.83 6.16 -7.87
N LEU A 174 17.62 6.09 -7.29
CA LEU A 174 16.55 7.05 -7.61
C LEU A 174 16.88 8.48 -7.17
N CYS A 175 17.51 8.66 -6.01
CA CYS A 175 18.00 10.00 -5.60
C CYS A 175 19.07 10.53 -6.56
N GLN A 176 19.98 9.66 -7.03
CA GLN A 176 20.98 10.03 -8.04
C GLN A 176 20.32 10.40 -9.38
N MET A 177 19.31 9.64 -9.82
CA MET A 177 18.52 9.95 -11.02
C MET A 177 17.93 11.36 -10.92
N VAL A 178 17.26 11.68 -9.81
CA VAL A 178 16.65 13.00 -9.58
C VAL A 178 17.72 14.10 -9.62
N THR A 179 18.87 13.86 -8.99
CA THR A 179 20.00 14.80 -8.98
C THR A 179 20.52 15.11 -10.38
N ASN A 180 20.62 14.09 -11.24
CA ASN A 180 21.20 14.18 -12.57
C ASN A 180 20.23 14.70 -13.63
N LEU A 181 18.96 14.27 -13.60
CA LEU A 181 17.99 14.54 -14.65
C LEU A 181 17.08 15.74 -14.37
N CYS A 182 16.92 16.14 -13.09
CA CYS A 182 16.07 17.27 -12.72
C CYS A 182 16.92 18.52 -12.45
N GLN A 183 16.77 19.55 -13.29
CA GLN A 183 17.54 20.79 -13.16
C GLN A 183 17.00 21.74 -12.10
N ASP A 184 15.68 21.72 -11.88
CA ASP A 184 15.01 22.60 -10.90
C ASP A 184 15.26 22.09 -9.47
N GLY A 185 15.91 22.92 -8.65
CA GLY A 185 16.22 22.61 -7.26
C GLY A 185 14.99 22.28 -6.42
N LYS A 186 13.88 23.00 -6.60
CA LYS A 186 12.65 22.76 -5.84
C LYS A 186 12.00 21.44 -6.25
N PHE A 187 11.99 21.13 -7.55
CA PHE A 187 11.46 19.85 -8.00
C PHE A 187 12.33 18.69 -7.51
N ARG A 188 13.65 18.88 -7.43
CA ARG A 188 14.53 17.87 -6.82
C ARG A 188 14.18 17.59 -5.37
N GLU A 189 14.04 18.62 -4.54
CA GLU A 189 13.67 18.46 -3.13
C GLU A 189 12.36 17.68 -2.96
N VAL A 190 11.33 18.07 -3.71
CA VAL A 190 10.00 17.42 -3.69
C VAL A 190 10.06 15.95 -4.14
N LEU A 191 10.86 15.65 -5.17
CA LEU A 191 11.01 14.28 -5.67
C LEU A 191 11.84 13.42 -4.69
N THR A 192 12.87 13.98 -4.06
CA THR A 192 13.68 13.29 -3.05
C THR A 192 12.84 12.94 -1.82
N GLU A 193 12.03 13.86 -1.32
CA GLU A 193 11.08 13.61 -0.22
C GLU A 193 10.12 12.45 -0.56
N ALA A 194 9.59 12.43 -1.78
CA ALA A 194 8.72 11.35 -2.26
C ALA A 194 9.46 10.00 -2.34
N ILE A 195 10.75 9.99 -2.69
CA ILE A 195 11.59 8.79 -2.70
C ILE A 195 11.82 8.29 -1.27
N GLU A 196 12.17 9.15 -0.33
CA GLU A 196 12.43 8.80 1.08
C GLU A 196 11.19 8.21 1.75
N THR A 197 10.03 8.86 1.58
CA THR A 197 8.76 8.36 2.12
C THR A 197 8.33 7.04 1.47
N LEU A 198 8.65 6.83 0.18
CA LEU A 198 8.38 5.55 -0.48
C LEU A 198 9.32 4.45 0.01
N GLN A 199 10.59 4.79 0.26
CA GLN A 199 11.57 3.87 0.83
C GLN A 199 11.10 3.35 2.19
N TYR A 200 10.58 4.26 3.04
CA TYR A 200 10.00 3.90 4.32
C TYR A 200 8.88 2.85 4.18
N VAL A 201 7.97 3.04 3.22
CA VAL A 201 6.87 2.09 2.96
C VAL A 201 7.37 0.73 2.46
N TYR A 202 8.41 0.70 1.63
CA TYR A 202 9.07 -0.54 1.23
C TYR A 202 9.70 -1.27 2.43
N THR A 203 10.42 -0.54 3.28
CA THR A 203 11.06 -1.06 4.49
C THR A 203 10.00 -1.71 5.38
N GLU A 204 8.92 -1.00 5.66
CA GLU A 204 7.85 -1.49 6.51
C GLU A 204 7.13 -2.71 5.94
N LEU A 205 6.92 -2.74 4.62
CA LEU A 205 6.32 -3.89 3.96
C LEU A 205 7.19 -5.14 4.10
N ILE A 206 8.51 -4.99 4.04
CA ILE A 206 9.45 -6.09 4.25
C ILE A 206 9.47 -6.54 5.71
N PHE A 207 9.51 -5.60 6.67
CA PHE A 207 9.49 -5.93 8.10
C PHE A 207 8.18 -6.58 8.54
N SER A 208 7.06 -6.24 7.89
CA SER A 208 5.76 -6.85 8.15
C SER A 208 5.55 -8.20 7.41
N ALA A 209 6.50 -8.65 6.59
CA ALA A 209 6.34 -9.85 5.78
C ALA A 209 5.95 -11.09 6.61
N GLY A 210 4.91 -11.79 6.15
CA GLY A 210 4.37 -12.98 6.82
C GLY A 210 3.52 -12.71 8.08
N THR A 211 3.21 -11.46 8.40
CA THR A 211 2.24 -11.09 9.44
C THR A 211 0.84 -10.86 8.84
N GLU A 212 -0.21 -10.78 9.67
CA GLU A 212 -1.56 -10.40 9.19
C GLU A 212 -1.56 -8.99 8.55
N LEU A 213 -0.70 -8.09 9.04
CA LEU A 213 -0.58 -6.73 8.52
C LEU A 213 -0.19 -6.70 7.03
N ASN A 214 0.67 -7.62 6.61
CA ASN A 214 1.10 -7.75 5.21
C ASN A 214 -0.03 -8.18 4.28
N LYS A 215 -1.16 -8.70 4.80
CA LYS A 215 -2.35 -9.02 4.00
C LYS A 215 -3.21 -7.81 3.68
N ASN A 216 -2.97 -6.68 4.35
CA ASN A 216 -3.73 -5.45 4.15
C ASN A 216 -2.98 -4.50 3.19
N PRO A 217 -3.50 -4.26 1.97
CA PRO A 217 -2.88 -3.32 1.01
C PRO A 217 -2.78 -1.89 1.53
N GLY A 218 -3.50 -1.54 2.60
CA GLY A 218 -3.46 -0.24 3.27
C GLY A 218 -2.05 0.21 3.67
N ILE A 219 -1.15 -0.73 3.97
CA ILE A 219 0.26 -0.42 4.28
C ILE A 219 0.98 0.31 3.15
N ALA A 220 0.71 -0.06 1.88
CA ALA A 220 1.26 0.64 0.73
C ALA A 220 0.43 1.90 0.42
N TRP A 221 -0.90 1.79 0.49
CA TRP A 221 -1.83 2.87 0.15
C TRP A 221 -1.85 4.05 1.11
N LYS A 222 -1.05 4.03 2.18
CA LYS A 222 -0.77 5.21 2.99
C LYS A 222 0.23 6.17 2.36
N TRP A 223 1.10 5.69 1.46
CA TRP A 223 2.13 6.52 0.82
C TRP A 223 1.60 7.79 0.14
N PRO A 224 0.45 7.78 -0.57
CA PRO A 224 -0.13 8.99 -1.14
C PRO A 224 -0.41 10.13 -0.14
N TYR A 225 -0.65 9.81 1.16
CA TYR A 225 -0.78 10.84 2.21
C TYR A 225 0.55 11.40 2.67
N MET A 226 1.61 10.60 2.59
CA MET A 226 2.95 11.01 2.99
C MET A 226 3.57 11.96 1.97
N CYS A 227 3.10 11.96 0.72
CA CYS A 227 3.60 12.85 -0.32
C CYS A 227 3.11 14.29 -0.15
N SER A 228 3.98 15.26 -0.43
CA SER A 228 3.64 16.70 -0.48
C SER A 228 2.66 17.05 -1.62
N GLN A 229 2.01 18.21 -1.53
CA GLN A 229 1.04 18.66 -2.55
C GLN A 229 1.74 19.00 -3.87
N GLU A 230 2.97 19.46 -3.75
CA GLU A 230 3.90 19.76 -4.82
C GLU A 230 4.20 18.50 -5.64
N TYR A 231 4.45 17.35 -4.98
CA TYR A 231 4.63 16.08 -5.66
C TYR A 231 3.38 15.70 -6.48
N SER A 232 2.19 15.81 -5.88
CA SER A 232 0.93 15.57 -6.59
C SER A 232 0.77 16.48 -7.80
N ASN A 233 1.18 17.74 -7.70
CA ASN A 233 1.13 18.69 -8.82
C ASN A 233 2.09 18.30 -9.94
N LEU A 234 3.30 17.82 -9.62
CA LEU A 234 4.23 17.28 -10.60
C LEU A 234 3.67 16.03 -11.29
N LEU A 235 3.02 15.15 -10.52
CA LEU A 235 2.40 13.94 -11.04
C LEU A 235 1.23 14.28 -11.99
N ARG A 236 0.36 15.24 -11.65
CA ARG A 236 -0.71 15.73 -12.55
C ARG A 236 -0.16 16.34 -13.84
N LYS A 237 0.99 17.01 -13.75
CA LYS A 237 1.71 17.58 -14.91
C LYS A 237 2.50 16.53 -15.70
N SER A 238 2.40 15.25 -15.34
CA SER A 238 3.13 14.15 -15.98
C SER A 238 4.65 14.36 -15.99
N HIS A 239 5.20 14.99 -14.94
CA HIS A 239 6.64 15.16 -14.81
C HIS A 239 7.34 13.80 -14.77
N GLY A 240 8.35 13.60 -15.62
CA GLY A 240 9.00 12.30 -15.80
C GLY A 240 9.50 11.69 -14.49
N GLY A 241 10.26 12.45 -13.67
CA GLY A 241 10.73 11.97 -12.37
C GLY A 241 9.62 11.60 -11.39
N ALA A 242 8.49 12.31 -11.42
CA ALA A 242 7.36 11.99 -10.54
C ALA A 242 6.69 10.68 -10.99
N LEU A 243 6.55 10.49 -12.30
CA LEU A 243 6.01 9.26 -12.89
C LEU A 243 6.93 8.05 -12.65
N ILE A 244 8.25 8.22 -12.66
CA ILE A 244 9.18 7.13 -12.30
C ILE A 244 8.98 6.69 -10.85
N ILE A 245 8.89 7.63 -9.91
CA ILE A 245 8.63 7.29 -8.49
C ILE A 245 7.26 6.61 -8.36
N PHE A 246 6.24 7.11 -9.06
CA PHE A 246 4.91 6.51 -9.08
C PHE A 246 4.92 5.08 -9.65
N ALA A 247 5.77 4.78 -10.64
CA ALA A 247 5.96 3.43 -11.15
C ALA A 247 6.55 2.47 -10.09
N HIS A 248 7.49 2.95 -9.26
CA HIS A 248 8.06 2.16 -8.16
C HIS A 248 7.04 1.94 -7.05
N PHE A 249 6.16 2.91 -6.81
CA PHE A 249 5.02 2.72 -5.92
C PHE A 249 4.02 1.71 -6.49
N ALA A 250 3.68 1.82 -7.78
CA ALA A 250 2.70 0.93 -8.40
C ALA A 250 3.11 -0.54 -8.31
N LEU A 251 4.42 -0.79 -8.35
CA LEU A 251 5.02 -2.10 -8.20
C LEU A 251 4.66 -2.78 -6.87
N LEU A 252 4.44 -2.04 -5.77
CA LEU A 252 4.04 -2.58 -4.46
C LEU A 252 2.73 -3.38 -4.52
N SER A 253 1.83 -3.05 -5.46
CA SER A 253 0.59 -3.80 -5.66
C SER A 253 0.82 -5.27 -6.03
N LYS A 254 1.99 -5.64 -6.56
CA LYS A 254 2.34 -7.03 -6.88
C LYS A 254 2.34 -7.94 -5.66
N THR A 255 2.55 -7.40 -4.46
CA THR A 255 2.39 -8.13 -3.19
C THR A 255 0.99 -8.73 -3.05
N TRP A 256 -0.02 -8.05 -3.61
CA TRP A 256 -1.42 -8.42 -3.51
C TRP A 256 -2.05 -8.71 -4.88
N ASP A 257 -1.27 -9.22 -5.84
CA ASP A 257 -1.75 -9.53 -7.21
C ASP A 257 -2.82 -10.65 -7.24
N GLY A 258 -2.98 -11.38 -6.13
CA GLY A 258 -4.07 -12.32 -5.89
C GLY A 258 -5.42 -11.65 -5.59
N ILE A 259 -5.43 -10.38 -5.18
CA ILE A 259 -6.65 -9.60 -4.97
C ILE A 259 -7.14 -9.10 -6.33
N TRP A 260 -8.38 -9.45 -6.68
CA TRP A 260 -8.87 -9.29 -8.05
C TRP A 260 -8.70 -7.86 -8.57
N PHE A 261 -9.06 -6.81 -7.82
CA PHE A 261 -8.99 -5.43 -8.31
C PHE A 261 -7.57 -4.90 -8.58
N LEU A 262 -6.55 -5.49 -7.95
CA LEU A 262 -5.14 -5.18 -8.20
C LEU A 262 -4.51 -6.05 -9.29
N HIS A 263 -5.24 -7.05 -9.78
CA HIS A 263 -4.70 -8.04 -10.70
C HIS A 263 -4.17 -7.39 -11.99
N GLY A 264 -2.86 -7.46 -12.17
CA GLY A 264 -2.15 -6.86 -13.31
C GLY A 264 -2.21 -5.32 -13.32
N TRP A 265 -2.51 -4.67 -12.19
CA TRP A 265 -2.54 -3.21 -12.09
C TRP A 265 -1.13 -2.62 -12.30
N ALA A 266 -0.11 -3.10 -11.57
CA ALA A 266 1.29 -2.69 -11.73
C ALA A 266 1.80 -2.69 -13.19
N PRO A 267 1.71 -3.81 -13.96
CA PRO A 267 2.22 -3.81 -15.33
C PRO A 267 1.47 -2.83 -16.25
N ARG A 268 0.15 -2.65 -16.07
CA ARG A 268 -0.63 -1.69 -16.86
C ARG A 268 -0.19 -0.25 -16.58
N VAL A 269 0.00 0.09 -15.30
CA VAL A 269 0.51 1.39 -14.87
C VAL A 269 1.90 1.64 -15.43
N ILE A 270 2.83 0.72 -15.22
CA ILE A 270 4.23 0.86 -15.67
C ILE A 270 4.31 0.97 -17.20
N ASN A 271 3.50 0.21 -17.95
CA ASN A 271 3.48 0.30 -19.41
C ASN A 271 2.89 1.63 -19.90
N GLY A 272 1.83 2.14 -19.27
CA GLY A 272 1.28 3.44 -19.65
C GLY A 272 2.21 4.60 -19.29
N ILE A 273 2.93 4.50 -18.17
CA ILE A 273 4.02 5.44 -17.85
C ILE A 273 5.12 5.36 -18.91
N TYR A 274 5.56 4.15 -19.30
CA TYR A 274 6.58 3.96 -20.33
C TYR A 274 6.20 4.57 -21.68
N ALA A 275 4.91 4.53 -22.03
CA ALA A 275 4.39 5.15 -23.24
C ALA A 275 4.39 6.70 -23.18
N ALA A 276 4.24 7.27 -21.98
CA ALA A 276 4.08 8.70 -21.78
C ALA A 276 5.36 9.49 -21.49
N VAL A 277 6.38 8.86 -20.90
CA VAL A 277 7.62 9.56 -20.51
C VAL A 277 8.60 9.74 -21.67
N GLU A 278 9.39 10.80 -21.60
CA GLU A 278 10.50 11.07 -22.53
C GLU A 278 11.59 9.98 -22.46
N PRO A 279 12.39 9.79 -23.52
CA PRO A 279 13.39 8.73 -23.60
C PRO A 279 14.39 8.68 -22.43
N CYS A 280 14.80 9.82 -21.87
CA CYS A 280 15.73 9.90 -20.76
C CYS A 280 15.21 9.24 -19.46
N TRP A 281 13.89 9.11 -19.31
CA TRP A 281 13.29 8.46 -18.14
C TRP A 281 13.07 6.96 -18.34
N LYS A 282 13.07 6.45 -19.57
CA LYS A 282 12.64 5.09 -19.89
C LYS A 282 13.53 4.01 -19.28
N GLU A 283 14.84 4.25 -19.19
CA GLU A 283 15.78 3.30 -18.56
C GLU A 283 15.44 3.03 -17.10
N TRP A 284 14.86 4.02 -16.40
CA TRP A 284 14.50 3.93 -14.99
C TRP A 284 13.23 3.09 -14.73
N LEU A 285 12.52 2.71 -15.80
CA LEU A 285 11.40 1.77 -15.77
C LEU A 285 11.84 0.33 -16.02
N GLU A 286 13.07 0.08 -16.48
CA GLU A 286 13.52 -1.28 -16.75
C GLU A 286 13.62 -2.10 -15.46
N TRP A 287 14.05 -1.48 -14.36
CA TRP A 287 14.10 -2.16 -13.06
C TRP A 287 12.71 -2.59 -12.57
N PRO A 288 11.67 -1.71 -12.48
CA PRO A 288 10.31 -2.17 -12.17
C PRO A 288 9.77 -3.25 -13.11
N ARG A 289 10.07 -3.17 -14.41
CA ARG A 289 9.67 -4.19 -15.39
C ARG A 289 10.37 -5.53 -15.13
N GLN A 290 11.66 -5.50 -14.82
CA GLN A 290 12.42 -6.68 -14.43
C GLN A 290 11.83 -7.30 -13.16
N GLN A 291 11.56 -6.50 -12.14
CA GLN A 291 10.92 -6.99 -10.92
C GLN A 291 9.59 -7.69 -11.20
N ILE A 292 8.77 -7.19 -12.12
CA ILE A 292 7.54 -7.89 -12.54
C ILE A 292 7.84 -9.24 -13.19
N ARG A 293 8.83 -9.30 -14.10
CA ARG A 293 9.24 -10.55 -14.77
C ARG A 293 9.75 -11.58 -13.77
N ASP A 294 10.51 -11.13 -12.78
CA ASP A 294 11.15 -11.96 -11.76
C ASP A 294 10.20 -12.26 -10.57
N ASN A 295 8.91 -11.92 -10.71
CA ASN A 295 7.86 -12.15 -9.72
C ASN A 295 8.08 -11.46 -8.36
N TYR A 296 8.59 -10.23 -8.45
CA TYR A 296 8.79 -9.24 -7.39
C TYR A 296 9.76 -9.67 -6.26
N PRO A 297 11.02 -9.97 -6.60
CA PRO A 297 11.97 -10.57 -5.66
C PRO A 297 12.42 -9.64 -4.53
N ILE A 298 12.41 -8.31 -4.71
CA ILE A 298 12.87 -7.39 -3.64
C ILE A 298 12.04 -7.46 -2.35
N LEU A 299 10.77 -7.88 -2.45
CA LEU A 299 9.90 -8.12 -1.30
C LEU A 299 9.87 -9.58 -0.85
N ARG A 300 10.50 -10.48 -1.61
CA ARG A 300 10.74 -11.85 -1.16
C ARG A 300 12.02 -11.81 -0.36
N LEU A 301 11.87 -11.79 0.97
CA LEU A 301 12.98 -12.13 1.85
C LEU A 301 13.57 -13.47 1.36
N PRO A 302 14.91 -13.65 1.40
CA PRO A 302 15.49 -14.95 1.08
C PRO A 302 14.76 -16.02 1.90
N GLU A 303 14.25 -17.05 1.24
CA GLU A 303 13.76 -18.24 1.92
C GLU A 303 14.86 -18.69 2.88
N LYS A 304 14.45 -19.07 4.10
CA LYS A 304 15.33 -19.47 5.21
C LYS A 304 16.65 -20.07 4.69
N PRO A 305 17.84 -19.56 5.05
CA PRO A 305 18.99 -20.45 5.03
C PRO A 305 18.62 -21.63 5.92
N HIS A 306 18.67 -22.84 5.37
CA HIS A 306 18.38 -24.08 6.10
C HIS A 306 19.37 -24.38 7.24
N GLU A 307 20.35 -23.49 7.44
CA GLU A 307 21.40 -23.64 8.44
C GLU A 307 21.18 -22.62 9.56
N GLU A 308 20.93 -23.13 10.76
CA GLU A 308 21.03 -22.38 12.01
C GLU A 308 22.42 -21.72 12.06
N VAL A 309 22.45 -20.39 12.23
CA VAL A 309 23.71 -19.68 12.46
C VAL A 309 24.13 -19.97 13.90
N VAL A 310 25.02 -20.96 14.06
CA VAL A 310 25.63 -21.29 15.34
C VAL A 310 26.86 -20.40 15.51
N VAL A 311 26.79 -19.46 16.45
CA VAL A 311 27.95 -18.68 16.88
C VAL A 311 28.51 -19.33 18.14
N GLU A 312 29.69 -19.93 18.05
CA GLU A 312 30.43 -20.41 19.22
C GLU A 312 31.24 -19.26 19.82
N ILE A 313 30.96 -18.90 21.08
CA ILE A 313 31.74 -17.90 21.81
C ILE A 313 32.53 -18.60 22.91
N ASP A 314 33.82 -18.27 23.00
CA ASP A 314 34.71 -18.79 24.05
C ASP A 314 34.41 -18.11 25.38
N SER A 315 34.27 -18.90 26.44
CA SER A 315 33.73 -18.45 27.74
C SER A 315 34.61 -17.43 28.47
N GLN A 316 35.84 -17.21 28.00
CA GLN A 316 36.78 -16.25 28.59
C GLN A 316 36.66 -14.82 28.04
N GLU A 317 35.89 -14.58 26.98
CA GLU A 317 35.72 -13.25 26.35
C GLU A 317 34.37 -12.58 26.64
N CYS A 318 33.48 -13.22 27.40
CA CYS A 318 32.13 -12.70 27.66
C CYS A 318 32.12 -11.65 28.80
N SER A 319 31.67 -10.43 28.49
CA SER A 319 31.38 -9.38 29.50
C SER A 319 30.24 -9.84 30.43
N PRO A 320 30.28 -9.54 31.75
CA PRO A 320 29.21 -9.87 32.70
C PRO A 320 27.84 -9.24 32.37
N GLU A 321 27.78 -8.32 31.41
CA GLU A 321 26.53 -7.75 30.89
C GLU A 321 25.77 -8.72 29.96
N PHE A 322 26.45 -9.69 29.33
CA PHE A 322 25.82 -10.67 28.42
C PHE A 322 25.03 -11.76 29.16
N GLU A 323 25.43 -12.15 30.37
CA GLU A 323 24.73 -13.15 31.19
C GLU A 323 23.31 -12.72 31.62
N GLN A 324 22.97 -11.43 31.51
CA GLN A 324 21.68 -10.88 31.95
C GLN A 324 20.63 -10.76 30.84
N THR A 325 20.93 -11.17 29.60
CA THR A 325 19.95 -11.18 28.51
C THR A 325 19.16 -12.50 28.47
N PRO A 326 17.81 -12.48 28.49
CA PRO A 326 16.97 -13.67 28.62
C PRO A 326 16.96 -14.59 27.38
N LEU A 327 17.72 -14.26 26.35
CA LEU A 327 17.84 -14.99 25.09
C LEU A 327 19.15 -15.76 24.93
N ALA A 328 20.11 -15.60 25.86
CA ALA A 328 21.49 -16.05 25.66
C ALA A 328 21.84 -17.42 26.27
N VAL A 329 20.88 -18.17 26.82
CA VAL A 329 21.21 -19.41 27.53
C VAL A 329 20.29 -20.53 27.11
N ASP A 330 20.67 -21.22 26.04
CA ASP A 330 20.21 -22.60 25.87
C ASP A 330 21.40 -23.48 25.44
N ILE A 331 21.86 -24.25 26.42
CA ILE A 331 22.79 -25.40 26.37
C ILE A 331 24.27 -25.04 26.62
N ILE A 332 24.73 -25.46 27.80
CA ILE A 332 26.15 -25.62 28.14
C ILE A 332 26.57 -27.02 27.65
N ASP A 333 27.52 -27.11 26.71
CA ASP A 333 28.25 -28.36 26.42
C ASP A 333 29.25 -28.65 27.56
N GLU A 334 29.55 -29.92 27.83
CA GLU A 334 30.49 -30.44 28.85
C GLU A 334 31.94 -29.92 28.68
N ARG A 335 32.20 -29.07 27.69
CA ARG A 335 33.49 -28.44 27.37
C ARG A 335 33.57 -26.94 27.62
N GLY A 336 32.54 -26.31 28.18
CA GLY A 336 32.60 -24.90 28.64
C GLY A 336 32.54 -23.84 27.53
N LYS A 337 31.88 -24.14 26.40
CA LYS A 337 31.54 -23.17 25.34
C LYS A 337 30.08 -22.75 25.42
N PHE A 338 29.81 -21.47 25.15
CA PHE A 338 28.44 -20.96 24.98
C PHE A 338 27.99 -21.18 23.54
N VAL A 339 26.84 -21.85 23.39
CA VAL A 339 26.16 -21.99 22.10
C VAL A 339 24.95 -21.08 22.11
N LEU A 340 25.01 -19.99 21.35
CA LEU A 340 23.89 -19.06 21.22
C LEU A 340 23.03 -19.48 20.03
N LYS A 341 21.79 -19.86 20.30
CA LYS A 341 20.78 -20.18 19.28
C LYS A 341 19.85 -19.00 19.11
N PHE A 342 20.02 -18.24 18.04
CA PHE A 342 19.15 -17.10 17.76
C PHE A 342 17.94 -17.52 16.92
N PRO A 343 16.69 -17.25 17.36
CA PRO A 343 15.56 -17.28 16.45
C PRO A 343 15.72 -16.11 15.46
N TRP A 344 15.75 -16.44 14.17
CA TRP A 344 15.99 -15.56 13.01
C TRP A 344 15.12 -14.28 12.94
N ARG A 345 14.15 -14.08 13.85
CA ARG A 345 13.27 -12.91 13.91
C ARG A 345 13.66 -11.87 14.96
N GLU A 346 14.42 -12.21 16.00
CA GLU A 346 14.58 -11.30 17.14
C GLU A 346 15.71 -10.29 16.98
N GLU A 347 16.71 -10.53 16.11
CA GLU A 347 17.80 -9.57 15.87
C GLU A 347 17.58 -8.65 14.65
N MET A 348 16.50 -8.83 13.88
CA MET A 348 16.10 -7.84 12.86
C MET A 348 15.20 -6.73 13.42
N MET A 349 14.73 -6.83 14.66
CA MET A 349 14.06 -5.72 15.34
C MET A 349 15.04 -5.02 16.28
N PRO A 350 15.39 -3.74 16.05
CA PRO A 350 15.86 -2.91 17.16
C PRO A 350 14.72 -2.84 18.19
N MET A 351 15.08 -3.11 19.44
CA MET A 351 14.31 -2.85 20.65
C MET A 351 13.32 -1.70 20.52
N SER A 352 12.09 -1.90 21.00
CA SER A 352 11.51 -0.95 21.98
C SER A 352 10.15 -1.42 22.52
N GLN A 353 10.22 -2.35 23.48
CA GLN A 353 9.20 -2.40 24.55
C GLN A 353 9.04 -1.04 25.28
N ALA A 354 9.97 -0.11 25.09
CA ALA A 354 9.89 1.29 25.53
C ALA A 354 8.85 2.13 24.74
N LEU A 355 8.63 1.88 23.44
CA LEU A 355 7.66 2.63 22.63
C LEU A 355 6.21 2.16 22.85
N GLN A 356 6.01 0.88 23.17
CA GLN A 356 4.69 0.36 23.58
C GLN A 356 4.19 0.98 24.89
N ARG A 357 5.09 1.39 25.80
CA ARG A 357 4.70 2.10 27.04
C ARG A 357 4.35 3.57 26.81
N PHE A 358 4.95 4.22 25.81
CA PHE A 358 4.67 5.62 25.49
C PHE A 358 3.32 5.82 24.79
N TYR A 359 2.88 4.86 23.97
CA TYR A 359 1.57 4.89 23.31
C TYR A 359 0.40 4.33 24.16
N ALA A 360 0.67 3.76 25.33
CA ALA A 360 -0.38 3.30 26.25
C ALA A 360 -0.90 4.40 27.19
N GLU A 361 -0.26 5.58 27.22
CA GLU A 361 -0.63 6.73 28.06
C GLU A 361 -1.12 7.95 27.25
N LEU A 362 -1.46 7.76 25.97
CA LEU A 362 -2.22 8.69 25.12
C LEU A 362 -3.52 8.01 24.69
#